data_AF-A0A1J4WWM9-F1
#
_entry.id   AF-A0A1J4WWM9-F1
#
_cell.length_a   1.000
_cell.length_b   1.000
_cell.length_c   1.000
_cell.angle_alpha   90.00
_cell.angle_beta   90.00
_cell.angle_gamma   90.00
#
_symmetry.space_group_name_H-M   'P 1'
#
loop_
_entity.id
_entity.type
_entity.pdbx_description
1 polymer ?
#
loop_
_entity_poly.entity_id
_entity_poly.type
_entity_poly.pdbx_seq_one_letter_code
_entity_poly.pdbx_strand_id
1 'polypeptide(L)'
;MDFSFLVNIIALLFSFFVAGAILGAVFSKPIRKKLVALLRLKRFKFLILDKSLHNPIIKPGTNPWTAEAVLNPAAAIIDNRTHLIYRAIGMDGVSRLGYASSADGIVFDKRLPYPVYVAQKPRNLPGRVRRYSPVLYPSGGSWGGCEDPRMVVIEGRVYVIFNMFDGWDFIRVAAISIAENDFMKEQFWKWDGPHILSRPGEIHKNWVLFPEKIDGKYAILHSVTPKIEVAYRYSIEDIGTTEPFIQSWVGSRNDLPVREDSWDSFVRGAGPPPVRTGRGWLLFYHAIDERDPGRYKLGAMLLDLSDPTKVLHRSSAPVLSPDEHYENNGKPGIVYACGAVVRGGKLFVYYGGADKVICVATAPLDAFLDELISGSQPSLATMNPAQTA
;
A
#
# COMPACT_ATOMS: atom_id res chain seq x y z
N MET A 1 3.89 51.85 59.97
CA MET A 1 4.06 50.82 58.92
C MET A 1 5.10 49.86 59.45
N ASP A 2 4.75 48.59 59.65
CA ASP A 2 5.62 47.59 60.26
C ASP A 2 6.86 47.35 59.38
N PHE A 3 8.05 47.36 59.97
CA PHE A 3 9.31 47.08 59.27
C PHE A 3 9.27 45.72 58.58
N SER A 4 8.62 44.73 59.20
CA SER A 4 8.40 43.40 58.62
C SER A 4 7.57 43.44 57.33
N PHE A 5 6.56 44.32 57.29
CA PHE A 5 5.72 44.50 56.12
C PHE A 5 6.49 45.10 54.94
N LEU A 6 7.37 46.08 55.22
CA LEU A 6 8.21 46.69 54.19
C LEU A 6 9.22 45.70 53.60
N VAL A 7 9.86 44.88 54.45
CA VAL A 7 10.82 43.83 54.01
C VAL A 7 10.12 42.78 53.14
N ASN A 8 8.91 42.35 53.50
CA ASN A 8 8.15 41.38 52.72
C ASN A 8 7.71 41.93 51.35
N ILE A 9 7.36 43.21 51.26
CA ILE A 9 7.05 43.86 49.98
C ILE A 9 8.30 43.92 49.08
N ILE A 10 9.45 44.28 49.63
CA ILE A 10 10.71 44.33 48.87
C ILE A 10 11.10 42.93 48.37
N ALA A 11 10.97 41.90 49.21
CA ALA A 11 11.26 40.51 48.82
C ALA A 11 10.31 40.01 47.72
N LEU A 12 9.02 40.37 47.80
CA LEU A 12 8.02 40.04 46.79
C LEU A 12 8.30 40.76 45.45
N LEU A 13 8.64 42.04 45.48
CA LEU A 13 9.01 42.79 44.28
C LEU A 13 10.29 42.25 43.64
N PHE A 14 11.27 41.82 44.45
CA PHE A 14 12.49 41.21 43.97
C PHE A 14 12.24 39.83 43.33
N SER A 15 11.32 39.03 43.88
CA SER A 15 10.97 37.73 43.29
C SER A 15 10.27 37.88 41.93
N PHE A 16 9.39 38.89 41.76
CA PHE A 16 8.81 39.22 40.47
C PHE A 16 9.86 39.72 39.46
N PHE A 17 10.85 40.49 39.90
CA PHE A 17 11.95 40.93 39.03
C PHE A 17 12.82 39.76 38.56
N VAL A 18 13.20 38.85 39.46
CA VAL A 18 13.98 37.65 39.13
C VAL A 18 13.19 36.74 38.18
N ALA A 19 11.90 36.52 38.44
CA ALA A 19 11.03 35.75 37.54
C ALA A 19 10.90 36.40 36.16
N GLY A 20 10.74 37.73 36.11
CA GLY A 20 10.68 38.51 34.87
C GLY A 20 12.00 38.48 34.09
N ALA A 21 13.14 38.55 34.77
CA ALA A 21 14.46 38.47 34.16
C ALA A 21 14.75 37.07 33.59
N ILE A 22 14.34 36.01 34.30
CA ILE A 22 14.45 34.63 33.84
C ILE A 22 13.54 34.39 32.62
N LEU A 23 12.27 34.85 32.66
CA LEU A 23 11.39 34.79 31.49
C LEU A 23 11.98 35.57 30.32
N GLY A 24 12.47 36.79 30.54
CA GLY A 24 13.11 37.63 29.52
C GLY A 24 14.35 36.97 28.89
N ALA A 25 15.15 36.27 29.69
CA ALA A 25 16.29 35.49 29.21
C ALA A 25 15.82 34.31 28.34
N VAL A 26 14.83 33.53 28.79
CA VAL A 26 14.25 32.40 28.03
C VAL A 26 13.64 32.86 26.68
N PHE A 27 13.04 34.05 26.64
CA PHE A 27 12.48 34.65 25.41
C PHE A 27 13.49 35.49 24.60
N SER A 28 14.74 35.59 25.02
CA SER A 28 15.75 36.37 24.31
C SER A 28 15.99 35.82 22.90
N LYS A 29 16.17 36.73 21.92
CA LYS A 29 16.40 36.37 20.50
C LYS A 29 17.50 35.30 20.28
N PRO A 30 18.65 35.29 21.00
CA PRO A 30 19.67 34.26 20.83
C PRO A 30 19.24 32.89 21.35
N ILE A 31 18.57 32.82 22.50
CA ILE A 31 18.06 31.57 23.07
C ILE A 31 16.93 31.03 22.21
N ARG A 32 16.00 31.88 21.76
CA ARG A 32 14.96 31.51 20.79
C ARG A 32 15.55 31.01 19.47
N LYS A 33 16.60 31.63 18.94
CA LYS A 33 17.31 31.13 17.74
C LYS A 33 17.95 29.76 17.98
N LYS A 34 18.60 29.54 19.14
CA LYS A 34 19.14 28.23 19.51
C LYS A 34 18.05 27.18 19.70
N LEU A 35 16.93 27.51 20.35
CA LEU A 35 15.78 26.63 20.53
C LEU A 35 15.11 26.29 19.19
N VAL A 36 14.91 27.27 18.31
CA VAL A 36 14.39 27.06 16.95
C VAL A 36 15.37 26.24 16.10
N ALA A 37 16.68 26.43 16.26
CA ALA A 37 17.69 25.59 15.60
C ALA A 37 17.68 24.14 16.14
N LEU A 38 17.54 23.96 17.46
CA LEU A 38 17.43 22.65 18.11
C LEU A 38 16.14 21.92 17.71
N LEU A 39 15.03 22.65 17.61
CA LEU A 39 13.73 22.15 17.12
C LEU A 39 13.76 21.87 15.62
N ARG A 40 14.51 22.65 14.83
CA ARG A 40 14.76 22.35 13.40
C ARG A 40 15.63 21.10 13.20
N LEU A 41 16.60 20.85 14.09
CA LEU A 41 17.48 19.69 14.06
C LEU A 41 16.79 18.37 14.46
N LYS A 42 15.66 18.44 15.18
CA LYS A 42 14.81 17.28 15.52
C LYS A 42 13.57 17.14 14.64
N ARG A 43 13.58 17.71 13.42
CA ARG A 43 12.60 17.30 12.42
C ARG A 43 13.02 15.92 11.94
N PHE A 44 12.43 14.87 12.52
CA PHE A 44 12.42 13.56 11.90
C PHE A 44 12.04 13.79 10.43
N LYS A 45 13.00 13.59 9.52
CA LYS A 45 12.66 13.44 8.12
C LYS A 45 11.93 12.11 8.09
N PHE A 46 10.62 12.22 7.91
CA PHE A 46 9.78 11.06 7.72
C PHE A 46 9.84 10.73 6.24
N LEU A 47 10.02 9.45 5.94
CA LEU A 47 9.91 8.90 4.60
C LEU A 47 8.49 9.17 4.09
N ILE A 48 8.29 10.26 3.36
CA ILE A 48 6.96 10.74 2.97
C ILE A 48 6.78 10.59 1.47
N LEU A 49 5.70 9.90 1.10
CA LEU A 49 5.07 10.06 -0.20
C LEU A 49 4.16 11.30 -0.15
N ASP A 50 4.37 12.25 -1.05
CA ASP A 50 3.54 13.44 -1.15
C ASP A 50 2.24 13.11 -1.89
N LYS A 51 1.11 13.22 -1.18
CA LYS A 51 -0.23 13.05 -1.76
C LYS A 51 -0.49 14.15 -2.80
N SER A 52 -1.00 13.78 -3.97
CA SER A 52 -1.34 14.74 -5.01
C SER A 52 -2.47 15.67 -4.57
N LEU A 53 -2.35 16.96 -4.87
CA LEU A 53 -3.43 17.95 -4.69
C LEU A 53 -4.65 17.67 -5.58
N HIS A 54 -4.50 16.83 -6.61
CA HIS A 54 -5.60 16.40 -7.47
C HIS A 54 -6.36 15.20 -6.89
N ASN A 55 -5.98 14.70 -5.72
CA ASN A 55 -6.67 13.56 -5.13
C ASN A 55 -8.11 13.92 -4.71
N PRO A 56 -9.05 12.97 -4.88
CA PRO A 56 -8.87 11.71 -5.60
C PRO A 56 -8.88 11.92 -7.13
N ILE A 57 -7.94 11.27 -7.82
CA ILE A 57 -7.72 11.39 -9.27
C ILE A 57 -8.77 10.65 -10.11
N ILE A 58 -9.43 9.63 -9.57
CA ILE A 58 -10.59 8.99 -10.20
C ILE A 58 -11.66 8.73 -9.13
N LYS A 59 -12.89 9.16 -9.41
CA LYS A 59 -14.07 9.00 -8.55
C LYS A 59 -15.11 8.08 -9.22
N PRO A 60 -15.99 7.45 -8.42
CA PRO A 60 -17.20 6.80 -8.94
C PRO A 60 -17.98 7.76 -9.84
N GLY A 61 -18.53 7.23 -10.93
CA GLY A 61 -19.32 8.00 -11.89
C GLY A 61 -20.79 7.60 -11.86
N THR A 62 -21.52 7.95 -12.92
CA THR A 62 -22.94 7.55 -13.09
C THR A 62 -23.10 6.21 -13.79
N ASN A 63 -22.02 5.62 -14.29
CA ASN A 63 -22.08 4.35 -15.01
C ASN A 63 -22.39 3.19 -14.03
N PRO A 64 -23.45 2.39 -14.26
CA PRO A 64 -23.94 1.40 -13.30
C PRO A 64 -22.91 0.43 -12.72
N TRP A 65 -21.87 0.07 -13.46
CA TRP A 65 -20.83 -0.87 -12.99
C TRP A 65 -19.69 -0.19 -12.21
N THR A 66 -19.67 1.14 -12.14
CA THR A 66 -18.68 1.96 -11.41
C THR A 66 -19.30 2.89 -10.37
N ALA A 67 -20.63 2.86 -10.24
CA ALA A 67 -21.39 3.86 -9.49
C ALA A 67 -21.07 3.85 -8.00
N GLU A 68 -20.69 2.68 -7.46
CA GLU A 68 -20.45 2.54 -6.03
C GLU A 68 -19.00 2.79 -5.68
N ALA A 69 -18.04 2.26 -6.42
CA ALA A 69 -16.64 2.47 -6.10
C ALA A 69 -15.72 2.31 -7.31
N VAL A 70 -14.62 3.05 -7.31
CA VAL A 70 -13.44 2.80 -8.15
C VAL A 70 -12.22 2.90 -7.26
N LEU A 71 -11.44 1.84 -7.15
CA LEU A 71 -10.41 1.71 -6.13
C LEU A 71 -9.31 0.74 -6.57
N ASN A 72 -8.28 0.61 -5.73
CA ASN A 72 -7.24 -0.42 -5.78
C ASN A 72 -6.64 -0.61 -7.19
N PRO A 73 -6.06 0.46 -7.78
CA PRO A 73 -5.57 0.42 -9.15
C PRO A 73 -4.22 -0.28 -9.25
N ALA A 74 -4.13 -1.29 -10.10
CA ALA A 74 -2.86 -1.76 -10.65
C ALA A 74 -2.29 -0.70 -11.60
N ALA A 75 -0.97 -0.59 -11.70
CA ALA A 75 -0.33 0.40 -12.59
C ALA A 75 0.88 -0.19 -13.33
N ALA A 76 1.03 0.19 -14.60
CA ALA A 76 2.23 -0.05 -15.40
C ALA A 76 2.49 1.12 -16.35
N ILE A 77 3.73 1.27 -16.80
CA ILE A 77 4.09 2.23 -17.85
C ILE A 77 4.32 1.46 -19.14
N ILE A 78 3.57 1.82 -20.19
CA ILE A 78 3.69 1.27 -21.54
C ILE A 78 3.59 2.45 -22.49
N ASP A 79 4.47 2.53 -23.50
CA ASP A 79 4.52 3.63 -24.47
C ASP A 79 4.49 5.04 -23.82
N ASN A 80 5.29 5.22 -22.76
CA ASN A 80 5.40 6.45 -21.96
C ASN A 80 4.08 6.97 -21.34
N ARG A 81 3.03 6.15 -21.31
CA ARG A 81 1.78 6.42 -20.60
C ARG A 81 1.67 5.57 -19.35
N THR A 82 1.02 6.10 -18.32
CA THR A 82 0.62 5.29 -17.17
C THR A 82 -0.71 4.64 -17.49
N HIS A 83 -0.77 3.32 -17.42
CA HIS A 83 -1.98 2.54 -17.55
C HIS A 83 -2.43 2.03 -16.19
N LEU A 84 -3.72 2.17 -15.90
CA LEU A 84 -4.36 1.58 -14.74
C LEU A 84 -5.34 0.49 -15.13
N ILE A 85 -5.23 -0.65 -14.47
CA ILE A 85 -6.32 -1.63 -14.36
C ILE A 85 -6.85 -1.52 -12.94
N TYR A 86 -8.09 -1.06 -12.78
CA TYR A 86 -8.62 -0.71 -11.46
C TYR A 86 -9.85 -1.54 -11.10
N ARG A 87 -10.06 -1.77 -9.79
CA ARG A 87 -11.28 -2.40 -9.30
C ARG A 87 -12.43 -1.41 -9.34
N ALA A 88 -13.58 -1.84 -9.84
CA ALA A 88 -14.82 -1.07 -9.83
C ALA A 88 -15.97 -1.89 -9.25
N ILE A 89 -16.87 -1.22 -8.53
CA ILE A 89 -18.06 -1.82 -7.94
C ILE A 89 -19.29 -1.05 -8.45
N GLY A 90 -20.27 -1.78 -8.95
CA GLY A 90 -21.55 -1.25 -9.37
C GLY A 90 -22.64 -1.41 -8.33
N MET A 91 -23.85 -0.90 -8.62
CA MET A 91 -25.02 -1.04 -7.73
C MET A 91 -25.39 -2.50 -7.48
N ASP A 92 -25.05 -3.38 -8.42
CA ASP A 92 -25.23 -4.83 -8.27
C ASP A 92 -24.28 -5.47 -7.25
N GLY A 93 -23.27 -4.73 -6.76
CA GLY A 93 -22.32 -5.19 -5.76
C GLY A 93 -21.27 -6.18 -6.28
N VAL A 94 -21.06 -6.26 -7.60
CA VAL A 94 -20.02 -7.13 -8.19
C VAL A 94 -18.77 -6.33 -8.50
N SER A 95 -17.61 -6.81 -8.03
CA SER A 95 -16.31 -6.25 -8.34
C SER A 95 -15.83 -6.66 -9.74
N ARG A 96 -15.37 -5.68 -10.52
CA ARG A 96 -14.91 -5.82 -11.92
C ARG A 96 -13.60 -5.08 -12.12
N LEU A 97 -12.90 -5.37 -13.22
CA LEU A 97 -11.73 -4.57 -13.61
C LEU A 97 -12.11 -3.57 -14.70
N GLY A 98 -11.74 -2.31 -14.49
CA GLY A 98 -11.83 -1.22 -15.45
C GLY A 98 -10.45 -0.78 -15.94
N TYR A 99 -10.42 0.09 -16.95
CA TYR A 99 -9.18 0.63 -17.52
C TYR A 99 -9.20 2.14 -17.61
N ALA A 100 -8.07 2.75 -17.27
CA ALA A 100 -7.78 4.15 -17.54
C ALA A 100 -6.31 4.32 -17.97
N SER A 101 -6.01 5.38 -18.71
CA SER A 101 -4.61 5.76 -18.97
C SER A 101 -4.41 7.26 -18.88
N SER A 102 -3.17 7.64 -18.59
CA SER A 102 -2.75 9.02 -18.38
C SER A 102 -1.39 9.29 -19.03
N ALA A 103 -1.26 10.46 -19.67
CA ALA A 103 0.02 10.95 -20.15
C ALA A 103 0.94 11.47 -19.05
N ASP A 104 0.41 11.88 -17.89
CA ASP A 104 1.20 12.50 -16.80
C ASP A 104 1.25 11.67 -15.51
N GLY A 105 0.36 10.67 -15.37
CA GLY A 105 0.20 9.85 -14.17
C GLY A 105 -0.69 10.49 -13.10
N ILE A 106 -1.33 11.62 -13.40
CA ILE A 106 -2.19 12.36 -12.44
C ILE A 106 -3.57 12.59 -13.05
N VAL A 107 -3.62 13.14 -14.26
CA VAL A 107 -4.86 13.39 -15.01
C VAL A 107 -5.09 12.25 -15.98
N PHE A 108 -6.11 11.43 -15.72
CA PHE A 108 -6.47 10.28 -16.55
C PHE A 108 -7.41 10.72 -17.68
N ASP A 109 -6.80 11.11 -18.81
CA ASP A 109 -7.48 11.60 -20.01
C ASP A 109 -8.25 10.51 -20.79
N LYS A 110 -7.98 9.24 -20.50
CA LYS A 110 -8.69 8.11 -21.09
C LYS A 110 -9.23 7.18 -20.02
N ARG A 111 -10.53 6.88 -20.08
CA ARG A 111 -11.20 5.89 -19.24
C ARG A 111 -12.27 5.17 -20.06
N LEU A 112 -12.23 3.84 -20.07
CA LEU A 112 -13.19 3.07 -20.84
C LEU A 112 -14.56 3.00 -20.15
N PRO A 113 -15.67 3.06 -20.92
CA PRO A 113 -17.02 3.06 -20.37
C PRO A 113 -17.54 1.65 -20.03
N TYR A 114 -16.76 0.61 -20.29
CA TYR A 114 -17.10 -0.79 -20.01
C TYR A 114 -15.98 -1.45 -19.19
N PRO A 115 -16.31 -2.48 -18.40
CA PRO A 115 -15.29 -3.27 -17.72
C PRO A 115 -14.41 -3.97 -18.75
N VAL A 116 -13.11 -4.03 -18.49
CA VAL A 116 -12.14 -4.73 -19.32
C VAL A 116 -11.95 -6.18 -18.91
N TYR A 117 -12.42 -6.55 -17.70
CA TYR A 117 -12.52 -7.94 -17.27
C TYR A 117 -13.62 -8.10 -16.22
N VAL A 118 -14.35 -9.22 -16.31
CA VAL A 118 -15.38 -9.63 -15.35
C VAL A 118 -15.17 -11.11 -15.08
N ALA A 119 -14.95 -11.49 -13.82
CA ALA A 119 -14.82 -12.89 -13.45
C ALA A 119 -16.12 -13.64 -13.79
N GLN A 120 -16.00 -14.74 -14.54
CA GLN A 120 -17.14 -15.55 -14.93
C GLN A 120 -17.58 -16.47 -13.77
N LYS A 121 -18.89 -16.54 -13.52
CA LYS A 121 -19.55 -17.43 -12.54
C LYS A 121 -19.14 -17.23 -11.07
N PRO A 122 -19.57 -16.16 -10.37
CA PRO A 122 -19.70 -16.26 -8.92
C PRO A 122 -20.70 -17.39 -8.63
N ARG A 123 -20.31 -18.43 -7.85
CA ARG A 123 -21.18 -19.58 -7.56
C ARG A 123 -22.56 -19.10 -7.11
N ASN A 124 -23.61 -19.65 -7.71
CA ASN A 124 -24.99 -19.33 -7.38
C ASN A 124 -25.39 -19.94 -6.04
N LEU A 125 -25.22 -19.20 -4.94
CA LEU A 125 -25.70 -19.62 -3.62
C LEU A 125 -27.09 -19.00 -3.34
N PRO A 126 -28.12 -19.81 -2.96
CA PRO A 126 -29.45 -19.32 -2.61
C PRO A 126 -29.48 -18.61 -1.24
N GLY A 127 -30.43 -17.68 -1.05
CA GLY A 127 -30.73 -17.07 0.25
C GLY A 127 -29.89 -15.85 0.66
N ARG A 128 -28.95 -15.38 -0.17
CA ARG A 128 -28.14 -14.16 0.12
C ARG A 128 -28.48 -12.99 -0.79
N VAL A 129 -28.45 -11.76 -0.24
CA VAL A 129 -28.84 -10.53 -0.94
C VAL A 129 -27.75 -10.10 -1.93
N ARG A 130 -28.01 -10.20 -3.24
CA ARG A 130 -27.06 -9.82 -4.30
C ARG A 130 -27.22 -8.36 -4.71
N ARG A 131 -26.68 -7.47 -3.88
CA ARG A 131 -26.60 -6.04 -4.17
C ARG A 131 -25.39 -5.45 -3.47
N TYR A 132 -24.99 -4.25 -3.86
CA TYR A 132 -23.99 -3.51 -3.08
C TYR A 132 -24.46 -3.31 -1.63
N SER A 133 -23.61 -3.64 -0.66
CA SER A 133 -23.88 -3.40 0.75
C SER A 133 -22.59 -3.30 1.56
N PRO A 134 -22.16 -2.09 1.96
CA PRO A 134 -20.96 -1.91 2.78
C PRO A 134 -21.13 -2.43 4.21
N VAL A 135 -22.37 -2.66 4.65
CA VAL A 135 -22.69 -3.24 5.97
C VAL A 135 -22.56 -4.76 5.94
N LEU A 136 -23.06 -5.40 4.88
CA LEU A 136 -23.04 -6.86 4.78
C LEU A 136 -21.70 -7.39 4.28
N TYR A 137 -20.98 -6.60 3.47
CA TYR A 137 -19.79 -7.07 2.76
C TYR A 137 -18.55 -6.24 3.12
N PRO A 138 -17.66 -6.78 3.97
CA PRO A 138 -16.49 -6.04 4.48
C PRO A 138 -15.43 -5.76 3.40
N SER A 139 -15.52 -6.41 2.23
CA SER A 139 -14.65 -6.16 1.08
C SER A 139 -15.20 -5.04 0.20
N GLY A 140 -15.16 -3.80 0.70
CA GLY A 140 -15.63 -2.62 -0.04
C GLY A 140 -17.11 -2.62 -0.43
N GLY A 141 -17.94 -3.47 0.19
CA GLY A 141 -19.37 -3.58 -0.12
C GLY A 141 -19.74 -4.52 -1.27
N SER A 142 -18.78 -5.26 -1.86
CA SER A 142 -19.05 -6.24 -2.90
C SER A 142 -19.17 -7.67 -2.39
N TRP A 143 -20.03 -8.47 -3.02
CA TRP A 143 -20.26 -9.88 -2.65
C TRP A 143 -19.59 -10.89 -3.61
N GLY A 144 -18.93 -10.43 -4.67
CA GLY A 144 -18.33 -11.32 -5.67
C GLY A 144 -17.51 -10.59 -6.73
N GLY A 145 -16.89 -11.38 -7.60
CA GLY A 145 -16.13 -10.90 -8.77
C GLY A 145 -14.61 -10.96 -8.59
N CYS A 146 -13.92 -9.96 -9.13
CA CYS A 146 -12.47 -9.82 -9.09
C CYS A 146 -12.07 -8.51 -8.38
N GLU A 147 -11.12 -8.58 -7.45
CA GLU A 147 -10.70 -7.49 -6.58
C GLU A 147 -9.19 -7.26 -6.67
N ASP A 148 -8.78 -6.04 -6.38
CA ASP A 148 -7.41 -5.66 -6.07
C ASP A 148 -6.40 -6.15 -7.11
N PRO A 149 -6.50 -5.72 -8.38
CA PRO A 149 -5.55 -6.11 -9.42
C PRO A 149 -4.14 -5.59 -9.13
N ARG A 150 -3.13 -6.34 -9.56
CA ARG A 150 -1.72 -5.97 -9.62
C ARG A 150 -1.18 -6.32 -10.99
N MET A 151 -0.45 -5.41 -11.62
CA MET A 151 -0.11 -5.48 -13.04
C MET A 151 1.39 -5.34 -13.24
N VAL A 152 1.96 -6.21 -14.06
CA VAL A 152 3.35 -6.12 -14.52
C VAL A 152 3.42 -6.43 -16.01
N VAL A 153 4.51 -5.99 -16.64
CA VAL A 153 4.82 -6.30 -18.04
C VAL A 153 6.10 -7.10 -18.07
N ILE A 154 6.05 -8.30 -18.62
CA ILE A 154 7.20 -9.21 -18.73
C ILE A 154 7.27 -9.68 -20.17
N GLU A 155 8.39 -9.44 -20.83
CA GLU A 155 8.69 -9.98 -22.17
C GLU A 155 7.56 -9.74 -23.21
N GLY A 156 7.01 -8.52 -23.26
CA GLY A 156 5.97 -8.15 -24.23
C GLY A 156 4.56 -8.66 -23.90
N ARG A 157 4.32 -9.08 -22.66
CA ARG A 157 3.03 -9.55 -22.16
C ARG A 157 2.65 -8.83 -20.87
N VAL A 158 1.41 -8.37 -20.80
CA VAL A 158 0.83 -7.75 -19.61
C VAL A 158 0.20 -8.86 -18.78
N TYR A 159 0.63 -8.98 -17.53
CA TYR A 159 0.08 -9.91 -16.54
C TYR A 159 -0.68 -9.13 -15.48
N VAL A 160 -1.86 -9.61 -15.12
CA VAL A 160 -2.66 -9.05 -14.02
C VAL A 160 -2.98 -10.16 -13.02
N ILE A 161 -2.44 -10.06 -11.80
CA ILE A 161 -2.81 -10.91 -10.66
C ILE A 161 -3.86 -10.19 -9.83
N PHE A 162 -4.92 -10.90 -9.44
CA PHE A 162 -6.02 -10.33 -8.67
C PHE A 162 -6.63 -11.35 -7.71
N ASN A 163 -7.35 -10.83 -6.71
CA ASN A 163 -8.15 -11.64 -5.80
C ASN A 163 -9.46 -11.99 -6.52
N MET A 164 -9.87 -13.24 -6.52
CA MET A 164 -11.10 -13.71 -7.18
C MET A 164 -11.96 -14.48 -6.20
N PHE A 165 -13.25 -14.16 -6.13
CA PHE A 165 -14.19 -14.94 -5.34
C PHE A 165 -14.41 -16.33 -5.99
N ASP A 166 -14.23 -17.38 -5.21
CA ASP A 166 -14.50 -18.78 -5.58
C ASP A 166 -15.73 -19.30 -4.80
N GLY A 167 -16.83 -18.56 -4.94
CA GLY A 167 -18.00 -18.67 -4.07
C GLY A 167 -18.00 -17.59 -2.99
N TRP A 168 -18.75 -17.81 -1.91
CA TRP A 168 -18.90 -16.82 -0.82
C TRP A 168 -17.75 -16.86 0.19
N ASP A 169 -17.27 -18.07 0.50
CA ASP A 169 -16.42 -18.32 1.66
C ASP A 169 -14.91 -18.34 1.32
N PHE A 170 -14.55 -18.34 0.02
CA PHE A 170 -13.16 -18.46 -0.41
C PHE A 170 -12.79 -17.35 -1.39
N ILE A 171 -11.70 -16.64 -1.06
CA ILE A 171 -11.04 -15.72 -1.97
C ILE A 171 -9.75 -16.39 -2.42
N ARG A 172 -9.63 -16.54 -3.73
CA ARG A 172 -8.51 -17.17 -4.41
C ARG A 172 -7.66 -16.10 -5.09
N VAL A 173 -6.47 -16.47 -5.49
CA VAL A 173 -5.63 -15.63 -6.34
C VAL A 173 -5.69 -16.17 -7.76
N ALA A 174 -5.95 -15.29 -8.72
CA ALA A 174 -6.00 -15.62 -10.13
C ALA A 174 -5.07 -14.70 -10.94
N ALA A 175 -4.63 -15.18 -12.11
CA ALA A 175 -3.92 -14.39 -13.08
C ALA A 175 -4.66 -14.39 -14.43
N ILE A 176 -4.60 -13.26 -15.12
CA ILE A 176 -4.91 -13.16 -16.55
C ILE A 176 -3.73 -12.52 -17.27
N SER A 177 -3.57 -12.81 -18.55
CA SER A 177 -2.52 -12.21 -19.36
C SER A 177 -3.01 -11.82 -20.76
N ILE A 178 -2.36 -10.85 -21.38
CA ILE A 178 -2.62 -10.43 -22.75
C ILE A 178 -1.32 -9.96 -23.39
N ALA A 179 -1.15 -10.18 -24.69
CA ALA A 179 -0.02 -9.60 -25.42
C ALA A 179 -0.05 -8.07 -25.29
N GLU A 180 1.11 -7.45 -25.08
CA GLU A 180 1.22 -6.00 -24.90
C GLU A 180 0.63 -5.23 -26.10
N ASN A 181 0.87 -5.70 -27.32
CA ASN A 181 0.28 -5.12 -28.53
C ASN A 181 -1.26 -5.17 -28.54
N ASP A 182 -1.86 -6.24 -28.02
CA ASP A 182 -3.32 -6.38 -27.93
C ASP A 182 -3.88 -5.52 -26.79
N PHE A 183 -3.15 -5.38 -25.68
CA PHE A 183 -3.46 -4.43 -24.61
C PHE A 183 -3.49 -2.99 -25.12
N MET A 184 -2.47 -2.60 -25.89
CA MET A 184 -2.37 -1.25 -26.47
C MET A 184 -3.44 -0.97 -27.52
N LYS A 185 -3.92 -2.02 -28.21
CA LYS A 185 -5.08 -1.96 -29.13
C LYS A 185 -6.43 -2.12 -28.41
N GLU A 186 -6.43 -2.17 -27.07
CA GLU A 186 -7.63 -2.31 -26.23
C GLU A 186 -8.45 -3.57 -26.53
N GLN A 187 -7.78 -4.63 -26.99
CA GLN A 187 -8.41 -5.89 -27.37
C GLN A 187 -8.62 -6.80 -26.16
N PHE A 188 -9.20 -6.25 -25.09
CA PHE A 188 -9.37 -6.92 -23.80
C PHE A 188 -10.25 -8.18 -23.87
N TRP A 189 -10.96 -8.45 -24.95
CA TRP A 189 -11.61 -9.75 -25.17
C TRP A 189 -10.61 -10.90 -25.40
N LYS A 190 -9.32 -10.61 -25.58
CA LYS A 190 -8.23 -11.57 -25.78
C LYS A 190 -7.44 -11.93 -24.51
N TRP A 191 -7.98 -11.64 -23.32
CA TRP A 191 -7.37 -12.14 -22.10
C TRP A 191 -7.23 -13.66 -22.16
N ASP A 192 -6.04 -14.15 -21.82
CA ASP A 192 -5.79 -15.54 -21.48
C ASP A 192 -6.01 -15.73 -19.96
N GLY A 193 -6.64 -16.83 -19.57
CA GLY A 193 -7.07 -17.11 -18.20
C GLY A 193 -8.58 -16.89 -17.94
N PRO A 194 -9.03 -16.89 -16.67
CA PRO A 194 -8.20 -16.83 -15.47
C PRO A 194 -7.49 -18.16 -15.14
N HIS A 195 -6.23 -18.07 -14.75
CA HIS A 195 -5.42 -19.16 -14.20
C HIS A 195 -5.41 -19.02 -12.66
N ILE A 196 -5.89 -20.02 -11.89
CA ILE A 196 -6.15 -19.88 -10.44
C ILE A 196 -4.99 -20.36 -9.58
N LEU A 197 -4.10 -19.44 -9.20
CA LEU A 197 -2.78 -19.73 -8.63
C LEU A 197 -2.81 -20.41 -7.25
N SER A 198 -3.76 -20.02 -6.41
CA SER A 198 -3.87 -20.53 -5.04
C SER A 198 -4.65 -21.84 -4.99
N ARG A 199 -4.62 -22.59 -3.88
CA ARG A 199 -5.34 -23.87 -3.75
C ARG A 199 -6.83 -23.71 -3.42
N PRO A 200 -7.73 -24.59 -3.91
CA PRO A 200 -9.15 -24.56 -3.53
C PRO A 200 -9.41 -24.82 -2.05
N GLY A 201 -10.41 -24.14 -1.48
CA GLY A 201 -10.76 -24.25 -0.06
C GLY A 201 -9.87 -23.41 0.87
N GLU A 202 -8.92 -22.65 0.33
CA GLU A 202 -8.03 -21.78 1.10
C GLU A 202 -8.24 -20.31 0.73
N ILE A 203 -8.13 -19.43 1.72
CA ILE A 203 -8.24 -17.98 1.53
C ILE A 203 -6.83 -17.42 1.32
N HIS A 204 -6.58 -16.89 0.13
CA HIS A 204 -5.33 -16.23 -0.24
C HIS A 204 -5.60 -14.87 -0.85
N LYS A 205 -4.75 -13.89 -0.54
CA LYS A 205 -4.82 -12.53 -1.06
C LYS A 205 -3.42 -11.94 -1.22
N ASN A 206 -3.33 -10.86 -1.98
CA ASN A 206 -2.15 -9.98 -2.01
C ASN A 206 -0.88 -10.65 -2.56
N TRP A 207 -1.06 -11.57 -3.51
CA TRP A 207 0.08 -12.12 -4.24
C TRP A 207 0.45 -11.18 -5.38
N VAL A 208 1.75 -11.04 -5.63
CA VAL A 208 2.26 -10.16 -6.67
C VAL A 208 3.34 -10.86 -7.47
N LEU A 209 3.34 -10.61 -8.78
CA LEU A 209 4.40 -11.05 -9.68
C LEU A 209 5.53 -10.01 -9.64
N PHE A 210 6.78 -10.45 -9.62
CA PHE A 210 7.90 -9.54 -9.88
C PHE A 210 7.86 -9.07 -11.33
N PRO A 211 8.28 -7.83 -11.63
CA PRO A 211 8.16 -7.26 -12.97
C PRO A 211 9.15 -7.82 -14.00
N GLU A 212 9.95 -8.81 -13.62
CA GLU A 212 10.75 -9.61 -14.54
C GLU A 212 11.03 -10.99 -13.93
N LYS A 213 11.64 -11.87 -14.74
CA LYS A 213 12.06 -13.18 -14.27
C LYS A 213 13.31 -13.08 -13.39
N ILE A 214 13.32 -13.83 -12.30
CA ILE A 214 14.49 -14.03 -11.44
C ILE A 214 15.03 -15.43 -11.73
N ASP A 215 16.30 -15.52 -12.12
CA ASP A 215 16.96 -16.75 -12.57
C ASP A 215 16.16 -17.50 -13.66
N GLY A 216 15.64 -16.75 -14.62
CA GLY A 216 14.86 -17.28 -15.76
C GLY A 216 13.46 -17.79 -15.39
N LYS A 217 12.99 -17.56 -14.16
CA LYS A 217 11.68 -17.99 -13.67
C LYS A 217 10.81 -16.80 -13.29
N TYR A 218 9.51 -16.94 -13.50
CA TYR A 218 8.52 -16.07 -12.90
C TYR A 218 8.57 -16.22 -11.38
N ALA A 219 8.81 -15.11 -10.69
CA ALA A 219 8.84 -15.06 -9.24
C ALA A 219 7.56 -14.43 -8.71
N ILE A 220 6.87 -15.10 -7.79
CA ILE A 220 5.61 -14.65 -7.19
C ILE A 220 5.80 -14.52 -5.70
N LEU A 221 5.73 -13.29 -5.19
CA LEU A 221 5.67 -13.04 -3.76
C LEU A 221 4.25 -13.34 -3.29
N HIS A 222 4.10 -14.40 -2.50
CA HIS A 222 2.81 -14.90 -2.04
C HIS A 222 2.59 -14.70 -0.53
N SER A 223 3.63 -14.30 0.20
CA SER A 223 3.55 -14.03 1.63
C SER A 223 4.48 -12.89 2.03
N VAL A 224 3.97 -11.98 2.85
CA VAL A 224 4.78 -11.04 3.67
C VAL A 224 4.70 -11.44 5.14
N THR A 225 3.62 -12.09 5.55
CA THR A 225 3.35 -12.55 6.91
C THR A 225 2.68 -13.92 6.80
N PRO A 226 3.22 -14.96 7.48
CA PRO A 226 4.14 -14.92 8.63
C PRO A 226 5.61 -14.57 8.30
N LYS A 227 6.06 -14.79 7.08
CA LYS A 227 7.41 -14.42 6.60
C LYS A 227 7.36 -14.10 5.10
N ILE A 228 8.44 -13.54 4.56
CA ILE A 228 8.53 -13.29 3.11
C ILE A 228 8.78 -14.61 2.39
N GLU A 229 7.88 -14.96 1.46
CA GLU A 229 8.00 -16.18 0.65
C GLU A 229 7.73 -15.87 -0.82
N VAL A 230 8.56 -16.49 -1.67
CA VAL A 230 8.53 -16.32 -3.12
C VAL A 230 8.50 -17.70 -3.77
N ALA A 231 7.52 -17.91 -4.64
CA ALA A 231 7.40 -19.10 -5.46
C ALA A 231 7.98 -18.82 -6.85
N TYR A 232 8.74 -19.77 -7.39
CA TYR A 232 9.36 -19.66 -8.72
C TYR A 232 8.75 -20.67 -9.71
N ARG A 233 8.47 -20.24 -10.94
CA ARG A 233 7.82 -21.04 -11.99
C ARG A 233 8.37 -20.72 -13.38
N TYR A 234 8.35 -21.67 -14.30
CA TYR A 234 8.82 -21.44 -15.69
C TYR A 234 7.77 -20.77 -16.58
N SER A 235 6.49 -20.94 -16.25
CA SER A 235 5.33 -20.37 -16.95
C SER A 235 4.33 -19.87 -15.91
N ILE A 236 3.51 -18.87 -16.28
CA ILE A 236 2.40 -18.39 -15.42
C ILE A 236 1.16 -19.24 -15.63
N GLU A 237 0.98 -19.76 -16.83
CA GLU A 237 -0.12 -20.62 -17.25
C GLU A 237 -0.04 -22.00 -16.56
N ASP A 238 1.18 -22.44 -16.21
CA ASP A 238 1.43 -23.62 -15.36
C ASP A 238 0.97 -23.39 -13.91
N ILE A 239 0.59 -22.17 -13.56
CA ILE A 239 0.16 -21.80 -12.23
C ILE A 239 -1.36 -21.76 -12.25
N GLY A 240 -1.98 -22.83 -11.75
CA GLY A 240 -3.34 -22.70 -11.26
C GLY A 240 -4.49 -23.18 -12.13
N THR A 241 -4.23 -23.98 -13.15
CA THR A 241 -5.27 -24.84 -13.75
C THR A 241 -5.08 -26.32 -13.37
N THR A 242 -3.86 -26.72 -12.99
CA THR A 242 -3.50 -28.06 -12.49
C THR A 242 -2.38 -27.96 -11.45
N GLU A 243 -2.31 -28.94 -10.53
CA GLU A 243 -1.24 -29.05 -9.52
C GLU A 243 0.18 -28.96 -10.14
N PRO A 244 1.20 -28.47 -9.39
CA PRO A 244 1.13 -28.06 -7.99
C PRO A 244 0.77 -26.58 -7.78
N PHE A 245 -0.29 -26.33 -6.99
CA PHE A 245 -0.62 -24.99 -6.51
C PHE A 245 0.53 -24.38 -5.69
N ILE A 246 0.59 -23.05 -5.60
CA ILE A 246 1.53 -22.40 -4.67
C ILE A 246 1.07 -22.68 -3.24
N GLN A 247 1.93 -23.34 -2.47
CA GLN A 247 1.73 -23.53 -1.03
C GLN A 247 2.06 -22.23 -0.31
N SER A 248 1.09 -21.72 0.44
CA SER A 248 1.22 -20.51 1.25
C SER A 248 0.56 -20.76 2.60
N TRP A 249 0.94 -19.98 3.61
CA TRP A 249 0.40 -20.14 4.95
C TRP A 249 -1.13 -19.98 4.97
N VAL A 250 -1.81 -20.87 5.71
CA VAL A 250 -3.24 -20.83 6.00
C VAL A 250 -3.41 -21.11 7.48
N GLY A 251 -4.19 -20.28 8.18
CA GLY A 251 -4.42 -20.43 9.61
C GLY A 251 -5.24 -19.28 10.18
N SER A 252 -5.42 -19.27 11.50
CA SER A 252 -6.09 -18.16 12.17
C SER A 252 -5.19 -16.93 12.16
N ARG A 253 -5.78 -15.76 11.94
CA ARG A 253 -5.06 -14.48 12.01
C ARG A 253 -4.36 -14.28 13.37
N ASN A 254 -4.87 -14.90 14.42
CA ASN A 254 -4.28 -14.86 15.77
C ASN A 254 -3.00 -15.69 15.92
N ASP A 255 -2.72 -16.60 14.97
CA ASP A 255 -1.51 -17.44 14.96
C ASP A 255 -0.35 -16.76 14.22
N LEU A 256 -0.57 -15.55 13.67
CA LEU A 256 0.45 -14.82 12.94
C LEU A 256 1.47 -14.19 13.90
N PRO A 257 2.75 -14.16 13.51
CA PRO A 257 3.78 -13.52 14.32
C PRO A 257 3.53 -12.01 14.41
N VAL A 258 3.50 -11.52 15.64
CA VAL A 258 3.41 -10.09 15.96
C VAL A 258 4.80 -9.47 15.88
N ARG A 259 4.90 -8.26 15.32
CA ARG A 259 6.11 -7.43 15.41
C ARG A 259 5.93 -6.45 16.57
N GLU A 260 6.43 -6.81 17.74
CA GLU A 260 6.39 -5.97 18.93
C GLU A 260 6.98 -4.57 18.66
N ASP A 261 6.40 -3.55 19.29
CA ASP A 261 6.78 -2.14 19.19
C ASP A 261 6.85 -1.53 17.78
N SER A 262 6.26 -2.19 16.78
CA SER A 262 6.25 -1.73 15.38
C SER A 262 4.87 -1.21 14.95
N TRP A 263 4.84 -0.22 14.06
CA TRP A 263 3.59 0.32 13.50
C TRP A 263 2.85 -0.68 12.60
N ASP A 264 3.59 -1.67 12.07
CA ASP A 264 3.10 -2.78 11.25
C ASP A 264 3.06 -4.06 12.07
N SER A 265 2.62 -4.01 13.34
CA SER A 265 2.70 -5.11 14.31
C SER A 265 1.90 -6.34 13.95
N PHE A 266 0.76 -6.23 13.26
CA PHE A 266 -0.18 -7.35 13.11
C PHE A 266 -0.13 -8.06 11.75
N VAL A 267 -0.98 -7.62 10.81
CA VAL A 267 -1.09 -8.22 9.47
C VAL A 267 -0.38 -7.35 8.48
N ARG A 268 0.44 -7.97 7.63
CA ARG A 268 1.12 -7.34 6.51
C ARG A 268 0.85 -8.11 5.22
N GLY A 269 0.66 -7.41 4.13
CA GLY A 269 0.45 -8.01 2.80
C GLY A 269 1.04 -7.13 1.71
N ALA A 270 1.50 -7.74 0.62
CA ALA A 270 2.06 -6.96 -0.49
C ALA A 270 0.98 -6.07 -1.12
N GLY A 271 1.37 -4.84 -1.46
CA GLY A 271 0.50 -3.91 -2.15
C GLY A 271 0.70 -4.00 -3.66
N PRO A 272 1.42 -3.05 -4.27
CA PRO A 272 1.88 -3.14 -5.66
C PRO A 272 2.96 -4.21 -5.89
N PRO A 273 3.16 -4.65 -7.14
CA PRO A 273 4.37 -5.34 -7.55
C PRO A 273 5.64 -4.60 -7.13
N PRO A 274 6.73 -5.30 -6.76
CA PRO A 274 8.00 -4.67 -6.43
C PRO A 274 8.55 -3.84 -7.59
N VAL A 275 9.09 -2.67 -7.29
CA VAL A 275 9.79 -1.83 -8.27
C VAL A 275 11.27 -2.22 -8.26
N ARG A 276 11.82 -2.61 -9.41
CA ARG A 276 13.28 -2.83 -9.53
C ARG A 276 14.01 -1.50 -9.40
N THR A 277 15.05 -1.48 -8.57
CA THR A 277 15.96 -0.35 -8.44
C THR A 277 17.40 -0.85 -8.46
N GLY A 278 18.37 0.06 -8.60
CA GLY A 278 19.79 -0.29 -8.44
C GLY A 278 20.18 -0.69 -7.01
N ARG A 279 19.27 -0.57 -6.04
CA ARG A 279 19.53 -0.80 -4.61
C ARG A 279 18.80 -2.02 -4.05
N GLY A 280 17.94 -2.66 -4.85
CA GLY A 280 17.03 -3.71 -4.40
C GLY A 280 15.65 -3.63 -5.04
N TRP A 281 14.81 -4.59 -4.69
CA TRP A 281 13.38 -4.58 -4.98
C TRP A 281 12.65 -3.71 -3.98
N LEU A 282 12.17 -2.54 -4.40
CA LEU A 282 11.35 -1.68 -3.56
C LEU A 282 9.92 -2.23 -3.52
N LEU A 283 9.55 -2.83 -2.40
CA LEU A 283 8.22 -3.36 -2.13
C LEU A 283 7.44 -2.42 -1.20
N PHE A 284 6.26 -2.00 -1.65
CA PHE A 284 5.26 -1.38 -0.77
C PHE A 284 4.31 -2.44 -0.22
N TYR A 285 4.00 -2.35 1.06
CA TYR A 285 3.16 -3.34 1.74
C TYR A 285 2.12 -2.64 2.63
N HIS A 286 0.91 -3.20 2.66
CA HIS A 286 -0.12 -2.78 3.60
C HIS A 286 0.18 -3.36 4.96
N ALA A 287 -0.10 -2.60 6.00
CA ALA A 287 -0.06 -3.12 7.34
C ALA A 287 -1.12 -2.53 8.26
N ILE A 288 -1.42 -3.30 9.30
CA ILE A 288 -2.29 -2.94 10.41
C ILE A 288 -1.47 -3.03 11.70
N ASP A 289 -1.62 -2.02 12.55
CA ASP A 289 -1.11 -2.03 13.93
C ASP A 289 -2.19 -2.65 14.83
N GLU A 290 -1.83 -3.54 15.75
CA GLU A 290 -2.73 -4.03 16.80
C GLU A 290 -3.33 -2.90 17.65
N ARG A 291 -2.57 -1.80 17.82
CA ARG A 291 -3.00 -0.61 18.57
C ARG A 291 -3.89 0.32 17.75
N ASP A 292 -4.00 0.08 16.45
CA ASP A 292 -4.80 0.89 15.51
C ASP A 292 -5.45 -0.01 14.43
N PRO A 293 -6.27 -1.00 14.84
CA PRO A 293 -6.70 -2.10 13.98
C PRO A 293 -7.65 -1.66 12.84
N GLY A 294 -8.20 -0.45 12.94
CA GLY A 294 -9.11 0.14 11.96
C GLY A 294 -8.41 0.89 10.82
N ARG A 295 -7.08 1.08 10.87
CA ARG A 295 -6.35 1.90 9.89
C ARG A 295 -5.37 1.08 9.07
N TYR A 296 -5.65 0.96 7.77
CA TYR A 296 -4.74 0.39 6.79
C TYR A 296 -3.73 1.45 6.36
N LYS A 297 -2.47 1.20 6.67
CA LYS A 297 -1.34 2.09 6.36
C LYS A 297 -0.41 1.43 5.35
N LEU A 298 0.43 2.23 4.69
CA LEU A 298 1.41 1.74 3.73
C LEU A 298 2.81 1.85 4.31
N GLY A 299 3.60 0.78 4.14
CA GLY A 299 5.02 0.73 4.45
C GLY A 299 5.85 0.48 3.21
N ALA A 300 7.16 0.57 3.35
CA ALA A 300 8.12 0.25 2.30
C ALA A 300 9.25 -0.64 2.83
N MET A 301 9.72 -1.57 2.00
CA MET A 301 10.93 -2.34 2.26
C MET A 301 11.73 -2.52 0.98
N LEU A 302 13.03 -2.70 1.15
CA LEU A 302 13.96 -3.00 0.07
C LEU A 302 14.38 -4.46 0.23
N LEU A 303 14.09 -5.29 -0.76
CA LEU A 303 14.48 -6.71 -0.79
C LEU A 303 15.72 -6.89 -1.65
N ASP A 304 16.51 -7.92 -1.36
CA ASP A 304 17.69 -8.26 -2.15
C ASP A 304 17.31 -8.66 -3.59
N LEU A 305 18.10 -8.22 -4.58
CA LEU A 305 17.79 -8.46 -6.00
C LEU A 305 17.88 -9.94 -6.39
N SER A 306 18.84 -10.66 -5.81
CA SER A 306 19.13 -12.07 -6.12
C SER A 306 18.27 -12.99 -5.26
N ASP A 307 18.05 -12.64 -4.00
CA ASP A 307 17.24 -13.40 -3.06
C ASP A 307 16.15 -12.51 -2.42
N PRO A 308 15.01 -12.32 -3.11
CA PRO A 308 13.95 -11.42 -2.65
C PRO A 308 13.29 -11.85 -1.33
N THR A 309 13.65 -12.99 -0.75
CA THR A 309 13.21 -13.34 0.61
C THR A 309 13.95 -12.56 1.71
N LYS A 310 15.10 -11.94 1.37
CA LYS A 310 15.92 -11.15 2.29
C LYS A 310 15.52 -9.68 2.27
N VAL A 311 15.20 -9.15 3.46
CA VAL A 311 14.93 -7.73 3.67
C VAL A 311 16.24 -7.01 3.96
N LEU A 312 16.62 -6.06 3.10
CA LEU A 312 17.78 -5.20 3.28
C LEU A 312 17.44 -4.01 4.19
N HIS A 313 16.34 -3.34 3.90
CA HIS A 313 15.86 -2.17 4.64
C HIS A 313 14.34 -2.20 4.76
N ARG A 314 13.80 -1.60 5.82
CA ARG A 314 12.36 -1.49 6.05
C ARG A 314 12.04 -0.17 6.75
N SER A 315 10.93 0.45 6.37
CA SER A 315 10.47 1.70 6.96
C SER A 315 10.07 1.52 8.42
N SER A 316 10.65 2.34 9.30
CA SER A 316 10.35 2.36 10.75
C SER A 316 9.02 3.03 11.10
N ALA A 317 8.40 3.71 10.13
CA ALA A 317 7.09 4.35 10.21
C ALA A 317 6.32 4.12 8.91
N PRO A 318 4.98 4.33 8.89
CA PRO A 318 4.22 4.33 7.65
C PRO A 318 4.73 5.40 6.67
N VAL A 319 4.81 5.05 5.39
CA VAL A 319 5.11 5.98 4.30
C VAL A 319 3.86 6.68 3.75
N LEU A 320 2.68 6.13 4.08
CA LEU A 320 1.39 6.73 3.79
C LEU A 320 0.34 6.28 4.83
N SER A 321 -0.44 7.23 5.35
CA SER A 321 -1.49 7.01 6.35
C SER A 321 -2.82 7.66 5.93
N PRO A 322 -3.99 7.14 6.39
CA PRO A 322 -5.31 7.58 5.96
C PRO A 322 -5.74 8.82 6.75
N ASP A 323 -5.15 9.96 6.42
CA ASP A 323 -5.30 11.24 7.15
C ASP A 323 -6.17 12.24 6.38
N GLU A 324 -6.46 11.99 5.10
CA GLU A 324 -7.26 12.88 4.26
C GLU A 324 -8.74 12.51 4.29
N HIS A 325 -9.61 13.49 4.02
CA HIS A 325 -11.06 13.29 4.01
C HIS A 325 -11.49 12.19 3.01
N TYR A 326 -10.87 12.11 1.84
CA TYR A 326 -11.19 11.10 0.83
C TYR A 326 -10.67 9.68 1.18
N GLU A 327 -9.83 9.54 2.19
CA GLU A 327 -9.40 8.25 2.79
C GLU A 327 -10.31 7.82 3.95
N ASN A 328 -11.23 8.69 4.34
CA ASN A 328 -12.12 8.50 5.47
C ASN A 328 -13.63 8.59 5.12
N ASN A 329 -13.99 9.14 3.96
CA ASN A 329 -15.35 9.22 3.46
C ASN A 329 -15.73 7.98 2.64
N GLY A 330 -16.34 6.99 3.29
CA GLY A 330 -16.62 5.67 2.74
C GLY A 330 -16.43 4.64 3.84
N LYS A 331 -15.54 3.67 3.62
CA LYS A 331 -14.99 2.86 4.72
C LYS A 331 -13.79 3.60 5.32
N PRO A 332 -13.89 4.14 6.54
CA PRO A 332 -12.85 5.03 7.06
C PRO A 332 -11.53 4.31 7.34
N GLY A 333 -10.43 5.07 7.33
CA GLY A 333 -9.12 4.56 7.71
C GLY A 333 -8.41 3.71 6.65
N ILE A 334 -8.70 3.91 5.36
CA ILE A 334 -8.13 3.04 4.31
C ILE A 334 -7.21 3.82 3.36
N VAL A 335 -5.95 3.38 3.30
CA VAL A 335 -5.02 3.61 2.19
C VAL A 335 -4.55 2.27 1.65
N TYR A 336 -4.90 1.94 0.41
CA TYR A 336 -4.66 0.61 -0.16
C TYR A 336 -4.04 0.69 -1.56
N ALA A 337 -2.70 0.69 -1.62
CA ALA A 337 -1.92 0.74 -2.86
C ALA A 337 -1.84 -0.59 -3.62
N CYS A 338 -2.14 -0.57 -4.92
CA CYS A 338 -2.01 -1.75 -5.79
C CYS A 338 -1.12 -1.50 -7.03
N GLY A 339 -0.69 -0.27 -7.26
CA GLY A 339 0.14 0.12 -8.39
C GLY A 339 1.26 1.05 -7.95
N ALA A 340 2.49 0.77 -8.38
CA ALA A 340 3.63 1.64 -8.19
C ALA A 340 4.49 1.61 -9.45
N VAL A 341 4.86 2.78 -9.96
CA VAL A 341 5.66 2.92 -11.18
C VAL A 341 6.66 4.06 -11.01
N VAL A 342 7.74 4.03 -11.80
CA VAL A 342 8.74 5.09 -11.83
C VAL A 342 8.71 5.76 -13.19
N ARG A 343 8.54 7.08 -13.21
CA ARG A 343 8.53 7.88 -14.43
C ARG A 343 9.41 9.12 -14.25
N GLY A 344 10.40 9.29 -15.13
CA GLY A 344 11.28 10.45 -15.09
C GLY A 344 11.98 10.65 -13.74
N GLY A 345 12.43 9.56 -13.10
CA GLY A 345 13.06 9.60 -11.78
C GLY A 345 12.10 9.83 -10.60
N LYS A 346 10.80 9.95 -10.86
CA LYS A 346 9.76 10.15 -9.84
C LYS A 346 8.97 8.86 -9.64
N LEU A 347 8.85 8.44 -8.39
CA LEU A 347 7.99 7.34 -7.96
C LEU A 347 6.54 7.83 -7.88
N PHE A 348 5.63 7.04 -8.44
CA PHE A 348 4.18 7.20 -8.33
C PHE A 348 3.61 5.96 -7.65
N VAL A 349 2.85 6.17 -6.57
CA VAL A 349 2.15 5.11 -5.84
C VAL A 349 0.65 5.39 -5.92
N TYR A 350 -0.08 4.52 -6.63
CA TYR A 350 -1.52 4.61 -6.83
C TYR A 350 -2.26 3.75 -5.81
N TYR A 351 -3.25 4.35 -5.16
CA TYR A 351 -3.92 3.73 -4.02
C TYR A 351 -5.43 3.99 -3.98
N GLY A 352 -6.17 3.05 -3.40
CA GLY A 352 -7.56 3.21 -3.01
C GLY A 352 -7.67 4.01 -1.72
N GLY A 353 -8.52 5.04 -1.71
CA GLY A 353 -8.94 5.78 -0.52
C GLY A 353 -10.34 5.35 -0.09
N ALA A 354 -10.51 5.04 1.19
CA ALA A 354 -11.79 4.70 1.82
C ALA A 354 -12.61 3.56 1.16
N ASP A 355 -11.95 2.61 0.48
CA ASP A 355 -12.58 1.62 -0.43
C ASP A 355 -13.55 2.26 -1.47
N LYS A 356 -13.30 3.50 -1.90
CA LYS A 356 -14.25 4.29 -2.70
C LYS A 356 -13.65 4.95 -3.94
N VAL A 357 -12.45 5.51 -3.80
CA VAL A 357 -11.83 6.39 -4.79
C VAL A 357 -10.39 5.97 -5.10
N ILE A 358 -9.86 6.40 -6.25
CA ILE A 358 -8.45 6.22 -6.62
C ILE A 358 -7.69 7.53 -6.38
N CYS A 359 -6.53 7.40 -5.77
CA CYS A 359 -5.61 8.47 -5.41
C CYS A 359 -4.19 8.13 -5.88
N VAL A 360 -3.31 9.13 -5.86
CA VAL A 360 -1.88 8.97 -6.13
C VAL A 360 -1.05 9.77 -5.14
N ALA A 361 0.08 9.21 -4.72
CA ALA A 361 1.12 9.89 -3.98
C ALA A 361 2.48 9.70 -4.68
N THR A 362 3.40 10.64 -4.50
CA THR A 362 4.64 10.66 -5.28
C THR A 362 5.85 11.07 -4.46
N ALA A 363 7.04 10.67 -4.89
CA ALA A 363 8.31 11.15 -4.34
C ALA A 363 9.42 11.06 -5.40
N PRO A 364 10.50 11.85 -5.33
CA PRO A 364 11.73 11.56 -6.08
C PRO A 364 12.27 10.19 -5.64
N LEU A 365 12.52 9.28 -6.59
CA LEU A 365 12.85 7.88 -6.28
C LEU A 365 14.14 7.78 -5.45
N ASP A 366 15.22 8.44 -5.89
CA ASP A 366 16.51 8.35 -5.21
C ASP A 366 16.46 8.91 -3.80
N ALA A 367 15.77 10.04 -3.60
CA ALA A 367 15.61 10.64 -2.28
C ALA A 367 14.79 9.72 -1.35
N PHE A 368 13.74 9.09 -1.87
CA PHE A 368 12.94 8.11 -1.14
C PHE A 368 13.80 6.89 -0.73
N LEU A 369 14.63 6.37 -1.64
CA LEU A 369 15.52 5.25 -1.34
C LEU A 369 16.62 5.63 -0.36
N ASP A 370 17.22 6.82 -0.48
CA ASP A 370 18.22 7.35 0.46
C ASP A 370 17.66 7.40 1.87
N GLU A 371 16.43 7.88 2.01
CA GLU A 371 15.75 7.98 3.30
C GLU A 371 15.33 6.62 3.85
N LEU A 372 14.87 5.68 3.01
CA LEU A 372 14.56 4.32 3.44
C LEU A 372 15.82 3.60 3.98
N ILE A 373 16.97 3.79 3.33
CA ILE A 373 18.25 3.19 3.70
C ILE A 373 18.86 3.87 4.93
N SER A 374 18.80 5.20 5.01
CA SER A 374 19.37 5.96 6.14
C SER A 374 18.48 5.95 7.39
N GLY A 375 17.16 5.88 7.22
CA GLY A 375 16.18 5.79 8.30
C GLY A 375 16.12 4.41 8.97
N SER A 376 16.86 3.43 8.44
CA SER A 376 17.03 2.11 9.03
C SER A 376 18.27 2.04 9.95
N GLN A 377 18.19 2.78 11.08
CA GLN A 377 18.75 2.50 12.43
C GLN A 377 19.53 3.68 13.08
N PRO A 378 19.47 3.79 14.42
CA PRO A 378 20.46 3.08 15.22
C PRO A 378 19.83 1.97 16.07
N SER A 379 20.29 0.73 15.87
CA SER A 379 20.07 -0.34 16.83
C SER A 379 20.99 0.01 17.98
N LEU A 380 20.45 0.22 19.18
CA LEU A 380 21.28 0.06 20.36
C LEU A 380 21.86 -1.35 20.26
N ALA A 381 23.18 -1.45 20.09
CA ALA A 381 23.87 -2.71 20.17
C ALA A 381 23.49 -3.34 21.50
N THR A 382 22.66 -4.38 21.48
CA THR A 382 22.60 -5.29 22.62
C THR A 382 23.96 -5.94 22.68
N MET A 383 24.79 -5.50 23.62
CA MET A 383 26.00 -6.22 24.00
C MET A 383 25.61 -7.67 24.28
N ASN A 384 26.34 -8.60 23.66
CA ASN A 384 26.30 -10.01 24.02
C ASN A 384 26.54 -10.13 25.55
N PRO A 385 25.65 -10.76 26.34
CA PRO A 385 25.89 -11.02 27.76
C PRO A 385 26.89 -12.16 28.00
N ALA A 386 27.70 -12.56 27.01
CA ALA A 386 28.60 -13.70 27.11
C ALA A 386 30.06 -13.27 26.91
N GLN A 387 30.50 -12.27 27.68
CA GLN A 387 31.92 -11.96 27.86
C GLN A 387 32.14 -11.10 29.12
N THR A 388 31.75 -11.62 30.28
CA THR A 388 32.36 -11.27 31.57
C THR A 388 32.12 -12.40 32.56
N ALA A 389 33.21 -12.83 33.20
CA ALA A 389 33.41 -13.97 34.12
C ALA A 389 33.59 -15.34 33.45
#